data_AF-A0A7X9Q5L7-F1
#
_entry.id   AF-A0A7X9Q5L7-F1
#
_cell.length_a   1.000
_cell.length_b   1.000
_cell.length_c   1.000
_cell.angle_alpha   90.00
_cell.angle_beta   90.00
_cell.angle_gamma   90.00
#
_symmetry.space_group_name_H-M   'P 1'
#
loop_
_entity.id
_entity.type
_entity.pdbx_description
1 polymer ?
#
loop_
_entity_poly.entity_id
_entity_poly.type
_entity_poly.pdbx_seq_one_letter_code
_entity_poly.pdbx_strand_id
1 'polypeptide(L)'
;MTKKKAGILSLLLFTIVAILHILHEYVTPISSAVLMWSRWIFIASLFIWGWFKKSLTTWIMIAMAMGIEIGVDFPAFSQNLQFLSKIFLRLIKTIVAPLLFSTLVVGIASHSNLKQVGRMGWKSILYFEVVTTLALIIGLIFINLTQAGVGIEVPKALLTELPNVVPKTWQDHIIDIFPENIIKSVYEG
;
A
#
# COMPACT_ATOMS: atom_id res chain seq x y z
N MET A 1 5.82 -14.47 -29.61
CA MET A 1 5.67 -15.22 -28.35
C MET A 1 4.20 -15.17 -27.93
N THR A 2 3.59 -16.28 -27.47
CA THR A 2 2.18 -16.27 -27.02
C THR A 2 2.09 -15.94 -25.52
N LYS A 3 0.95 -15.40 -25.04
CA LYS A 3 0.73 -15.05 -23.62
C LYS A 3 1.09 -16.18 -22.65
N LYS A 4 0.77 -17.43 -23.01
CA LYS A 4 1.10 -18.64 -22.21
C LYS A 4 2.61 -18.88 -22.16
N LYS A 5 3.32 -18.76 -23.29
CA LYS A 5 4.78 -18.92 -23.36
C LYS A 5 5.52 -17.82 -22.58
N ALA A 6 5.04 -16.58 -22.66
CA ALA A 6 5.60 -15.46 -21.90
C ALA A 6 5.46 -15.63 -20.38
N GLY A 7 4.31 -16.17 -19.92
CA GLY A 7 4.09 -16.42 -18.48
C GLY A 7 4.89 -17.60 -17.95
N ILE A 8 5.06 -18.66 -18.74
CA ILE A 8 5.94 -19.78 -18.37
C ILE A 8 7.39 -19.31 -18.28
N LEU A 9 7.84 -18.48 -19.22
CA LEU A 9 9.18 -17.90 -19.21
C LEU A 9 9.43 -17.08 -17.93
N SER A 10 8.50 -16.22 -17.53
CA SER A 10 8.66 -15.42 -16.31
C SER A 10 8.69 -16.28 -15.05
N LEU A 11 7.87 -17.34 -14.99
CA LEU A 11 7.89 -18.29 -13.86
C LEU A 11 9.23 -19.04 -13.78
N LEU A 12 9.76 -19.51 -14.91
CA LEU A 12 11.06 -20.17 -14.93
C LEU A 12 12.18 -19.23 -14.48
N LEU A 13 12.18 -17.98 -14.96
CA LEU A 13 13.16 -16.98 -14.55
C LEU A 13 13.05 -16.60 -13.08
N PHE A 14 11.83 -16.49 -12.53
CA PHE A 14 11.63 -16.29 -11.10
C PHE A 14 12.27 -17.40 -10.28
N THR A 15 12.01 -18.66 -10.65
CA THR A 15 12.59 -19.82 -9.95
C THR A 15 14.11 -19.83 -10.06
N ILE A 16 14.68 -19.49 -11.22
CA ILE A 16 16.13 -19.39 -11.40
C ILE A 16 16.73 -18.29 -10.50
N VAL A 17 16.13 -17.10 -10.46
CA VAL A 17 16.59 -16.00 -9.60
C VAL A 17 16.51 -16.38 -8.11
N ALA A 18 15.44 -17.05 -7.69
CA ALA A 18 15.28 -17.52 -6.33
C ALA A 18 16.36 -18.55 -5.95
N ILE A 19 16.64 -19.52 -6.83
CA ILE A 19 17.71 -20.50 -6.62
C ILE A 19 19.08 -19.81 -6.52
N LEU A 20 19.36 -18.83 -7.39
CA LEU A 20 20.62 -18.08 -7.35
C LEU A 20 20.82 -17.32 -6.03
N HIS A 21 19.75 -16.73 -5.47
CA HIS A 21 19.84 -16.05 -4.17
C HIS A 21 20.09 -17.04 -3.03
N ILE A 22 19.39 -18.18 -3.02
CA ILE A 22 19.61 -19.23 -2.00
C ILE A 22 21.05 -19.77 -2.08
N LEU A 23 21.57 -19.99 -3.29
CA LEU A 23 22.94 -20.47 -3.47
C LEU A 23 23.99 -19.44 -3.01
N HIS A 24 23.74 -18.15 -3.27
CA HIS A 24 24.61 -17.06 -2.80
C HIS A 24 24.69 -17.00 -1.27
N GLU A 25 23.56 -17.16 -0.60
CA GLU A 25 23.47 -17.04 0.86
C GLU A 25 24.01 -18.27 1.61
N TYR A 26 23.86 -19.48 1.04
CA TYR A 26 24.18 -20.73 1.75
C TYR A 26 25.42 -21.49 1.28
N VAL A 27 25.84 -21.37 0.01
CA VAL A 27 26.82 -22.31 -0.58
C VAL A 27 28.08 -21.62 -1.05
N THR A 28 27.96 -20.61 -1.93
CA THR A 28 29.12 -19.88 -2.47
C THR A 28 28.79 -18.41 -2.70
N PRO A 29 29.70 -17.48 -2.38
CA PRO A 29 29.49 -16.07 -2.67
C PRO A 29 29.54 -15.85 -4.19
N ILE A 30 28.36 -15.81 -4.80
CA ILE A 30 28.16 -15.41 -6.20
C ILE A 30 28.47 -13.90 -6.35
N SER A 31 29.08 -13.50 -7.46
CA SER A 31 29.33 -12.09 -7.78
C SER A 31 28.04 -11.27 -7.75
N SER A 32 28.08 -10.10 -7.10
CA SER A 32 26.95 -9.17 -6.98
C SER A 32 26.39 -8.74 -8.34
N ALA A 33 27.25 -8.65 -9.36
CA ALA A 33 26.85 -8.35 -10.72
C ALA A 33 25.89 -9.42 -11.27
N VAL A 34 26.17 -10.71 -11.04
CA VAL A 34 25.34 -11.82 -11.54
C VAL A 34 23.94 -11.79 -10.92
N LEU A 35 23.84 -11.50 -9.62
CA LEU A 35 22.55 -11.36 -8.94
C LEU A 35 21.76 -10.17 -9.47
N MET A 36 22.41 -9.02 -9.68
CA MET A 36 21.78 -7.85 -10.30
C MET A 36 21.24 -8.19 -11.69
N TRP A 37 22.07 -8.71 -12.59
CA TRP A 37 21.63 -9.08 -13.94
C TRP A 37 20.49 -10.09 -13.95
N SER A 38 20.50 -11.06 -13.03
CA SER A 38 19.41 -12.04 -12.93
C SER A 38 18.06 -11.40 -12.59
N ARG A 39 18.02 -10.43 -11.67
CA ARG A 39 16.81 -9.69 -11.28
C ARG A 39 16.29 -8.83 -12.43
N TRP A 40 17.18 -8.12 -13.13
CA TRP A 40 16.80 -7.31 -14.30
C TRP A 40 16.26 -8.16 -15.46
N ILE A 41 16.82 -9.35 -15.70
CA ILE A 41 16.30 -10.30 -16.69
C ILE A 41 14.90 -10.78 -16.31
N PHE A 42 14.66 -11.08 -15.03
CA PHE A 42 13.33 -11.45 -14.55
C PHE A 42 12.31 -10.32 -14.75
N ILE A 43 12.65 -9.08 -14.38
CA ILE A 43 11.79 -7.91 -14.60
C ILE A 43 11.51 -7.68 -16.09
N ALA A 44 12.51 -7.81 -16.96
CA ALA A 44 12.32 -7.71 -18.40
C ALA A 44 11.34 -8.76 -18.93
N SER A 45 11.43 -10.00 -18.42
CA SER A 45 10.46 -11.05 -18.77
C SER A 45 9.05 -10.75 -18.28
N LEU A 46 8.90 -10.18 -17.08
CA LEU A 46 7.60 -9.74 -16.56
C LEU A 46 7.00 -8.64 -17.42
N PHE A 47 7.81 -7.67 -17.87
CA PHE A 47 7.38 -6.60 -18.75
C PHE A 47 6.85 -7.14 -20.10
N ILE A 48 7.58 -8.08 -20.71
CA ILE A 48 7.16 -8.75 -21.93
C ILE A 48 5.83 -9.50 -21.72
N TRP A 49 5.67 -10.18 -20.58
CA TRP A 49 4.41 -10.83 -20.25
C TRP A 49 3.25 -9.84 -20.07
N GLY A 50 3.49 -8.71 -19.39
CA GLY A 50 2.53 -7.62 -19.22
C GLY A 50 2.05 -7.06 -20.56
N TRP A 51 2.97 -6.87 -21.50
CA TRP A 51 2.68 -6.43 -22.86
C TRP A 51 1.69 -7.34 -23.59
N PHE A 52 1.84 -8.66 -23.47
CA PHE A 52 0.91 -9.62 -24.07
C PHE A 52 -0.41 -9.77 -23.33
N LYS A 53 -0.45 -9.49 -22.01
CA LYS A 53 -1.67 -9.64 -21.20
C LYS A 53 -2.60 -8.43 -21.28
N LYS A 54 -2.07 -7.23 -21.58
CA LYS A 54 -2.84 -5.96 -21.74
C LYS A 54 -3.81 -5.66 -20.58
N SER A 55 -3.47 -6.05 -19.36
CA SER A 55 -4.31 -5.85 -18.16
C SER A 55 -3.66 -4.81 -17.24
N LEU A 56 -4.44 -3.80 -16.84
CA LEU A 56 -4.02 -2.75 -15.89
C LEU A 56 -3.50 -3.33 -14.58
N THR A 57 -4.22 -4.29 -13.98
CA THR A 57 -3.81 -4.95 -12.74
C THR A 57 -2.44 -5.61 -12.86
N THR A 58 -2.14 -6.17 -14.04
CA THR A 58 -0.83 -6.79 -14.27
C THR A 58 0.27 -5.74 -14.38
N TRP A 59 -0.01 -4.62 -15.04
CA TRP A 59 0.93 -3.50 -15.12
C TRP A 59 1.23 -2.89 -13.75
N ILE A 60 0.24 -2.77 -12.86
CA ILE A 60 0.46 -2.28 -11.48
C ILE A 60 1.43 -3.20 -10.73
N MET A 61 1.21 -4.52 -10.80
CA MET A 61 2.10 -5.50 -10.13
C MET A 61 3.53 -5.46 -10.70
N ILE A 62 3.68 -5.33 -12.02
CA ILE A 62 4.99 -5.23 -12.69
C ILE A 62 5.70 -3.92 -12.29
N ALA A 63 4.99 -2.79 -12.29
CA ALA A 63 5.55 -1.49 -11.91
C ALA A 63 5.99 -1.47 -10.43
N MET A 64 5.23 -2.13 -9.54
CA MET A 64 5.60 -2.29 -8.13
C MET A 64 6.90 -3.10 -7.99
N ALA A 65 7.00 -4.26 -8.66
CA ALA A 65 8.22 -5.07 -8.65
C ALA A 65 9.43 -4.29 -9.21
N MET A 66 9.24 -3.56 -10.32
CA MET A 66 10.29 -2.72 -10.91
C MET A 66 10.72 -1.59 -9.96
N GLY A 67 9.78 -0.96 -9.25
CA GLY A 67 10.09 0.08 -8.27
C GLY A 67 10.94 -0.44 -7.10
N ILE A 68 10.67 -1.67 -6.62
CA ILE A 68 11.48 -2.32 -5.59
C ILE A 68 12.90 -2.56 -6.10
N GLU A 69 13.07 -3.13 -7.29
CA GLU A 69 14.39 -3.42 -7.86
C GLU A 69 15.21 -2.14 -8.10
N ILE A 70 14.59 -1.07 -8.60
CA ILE A 70 15.26 0.25 -8.73
C ILE A 70 15.65 0.80 -7.35
N GLY A 71 14.80 0.61 -6.34
CA GLY A 71 15.06 1.04 -4.97
C GLY A 71 16.30 0.37 -4.35
N VAL A 72 16.49 -0.92 -4.63
CA VAL A 72 17.62 -1.72 -4.13
C VAL A 72 18.91 -1.42 -4.91
N ASP A 73 18.85 -1.39 -6.24
CA ASP A 73 20.05 -1.29 -7.09
C ASP A 73 20.57 0.14 -7.27
N PHE A 74 19.65 1.11 -7.29
CA PHE A 74 19.97 2.51 -7.57
C PHE A 74 19.35 3.44 -6.51
N PRO A 75 19.76 3.36 -5.23
CA PRO A 75 19.13 4.09 -4.13
C PRO A 75 19.21 5.62 -4.29
N ALA A 76 20.30 6.16 -4.84
CA ALA A 76 20.42 7.60 -5.10
C ALA A 76 19.43 8.06 -6.20
N PHE A 77 19.21 7.23 -7.23
CA PHE A 77 18.26 7.53 -8.29
C PHE A 77 16.82 7.37 -7.80
N SER A 78 16.52 6.34 -7.00
CA SER A 78 15.18 6.09 -6.48
C SER A 78 14.68 7.21 -5.55
N GLN A 79 15.56 7.84 -4.77
CA GLN A 79 15.21 9.02 -3.97
C GLN A 79 14.76 10.20 -4.85
N ASN A 80 15.36 10.37 -6.03
CA ASN A 80 14.94 11.38 -6.99
C ASN A 80 13.56 11.09 -7.61
N LEU A 81 13.04 9.85 -7.54
CA LEU A 81 11.71 9.49 -8.04
C LEU A 81 10.58 9.78 -7.05
N GLN A 82 10.89 10.23 -5.82
CA GLN A 82 9.86 10.52 -4.80
C GLN A 82 8.80 11.53 -5.27
N PHE A 83 9.15 12.48 -6.16
CA PHE A 83 8.17 13.42 -6.69
C PHE A 83 7.04 12.72 -7.43
N LEU A 84 7.30 11.58 -8.08
CA LEU A 84 6.28 10.83 -8.83
C LEU A 84 5.24 10.21 -7.89
N SER A 85 5.70 9.68 -6.75
CA SER A 85 4.82 9.22 -5.66
C SER A 85 4.00 10.38 -5.09
N LYS A 86 4.62 11.53 -4.85
CA LYS A 86 3.92 12.74 -4.37
C LYS A 86 2.84 13.21 -5.36
N ILE A 87 3.13 13.20 -6.67
CA ILE A 87 2.14 13.54 -7.70
C ILE A 87 0.98 12.54 -7.67
N PHE A 88 1.27 11.23 -7.67
CA PHE A 88 0.25 10.19 -7.64
C PHE A 88 -0.68 10.31 -6.42
N LEU A 89 -0.12 10.49 -5.22
CA LEU A 89 -0.89 10.67 -3.99
C LEU A 89 -1.72 11.96 -4.02
N ARG A 90 -1.21 13.06 -4.58
CA ARG A 90 -1.98 14.29 -4.78
C ARG A 90 -3.16 14.07 -5.72
N LEU A 91 -2.96 13.35 -6.83
CA LEU A 91 -4.03 13.03 -7.78
C LEU A 91 -5.13 12.18 -7.13
N ILE A 92 -4.77 11.16 -6.35
CA ILE A 92 -5.75 10.38 -5.58
C ILE A 92 -6.48 11.28 -4.58
N LYS A 93 -5.75 12.07 -3.77
CA LYS A 93 -6.35 12.91 -2.72
C LYS A 93 -7.38 13.88 -3.28
N THR A 94 -7.14 14.46 -4.47
CA THR A 94 -8.09 15.36 -5.14
C THR A 94 -9.42 14.67 -5.51
N ILE A 95 -9.40 13.37 -5.82
CA ILE A 95 -10.60 12.63 -6.25
C ILE A 95 -11.35 12.04 -5.05
N VAL A 96 -10.66 11.70 -3.96
CA VAL A 96 -11.25 11.01 -2.79
C VAL A 96 -12.41 11.79 -2.18
N ALA A 97 -12.24 13.09 -1.91
CA ALA A 97 -13.28 13.88 -1.25
C ALA A 97 -14.59 14.00 -2.06
N PRO A 98 -14.56 14.43 -3.34
CA PRO A 98 -15.77 14.47 -4.17
C PRO A 98 -16.44 13.10 -4.32
N LEU A 99 -15.64 12.04 -4.44
CA LEU A 99 -16.14 10.67 -4.59
C LEU A 99 -16.85 10.20 -3.32
N LEU A 100 -16.25 10.38 -2.14
CA LEU A 100 -16.86 10.00 -0.86
C LEU A 100 -18.15 10.78 -0.60
N PHE A 101 -18.14 12.10 -0.79
CA PHE A 101 -19.35 12.92 -0.63
C PHE A 101 -20.46 12.48 -1.58
N SER A 102 -20.16 12.34 -2.87
CA SER A 102 -21.17 11.99 -3.88
C SER A 102 -21.75 10.60 -3.63
N THR A 103 -20.92 9.63 -3.27
CA THR A 103 -21.38 8.26 -2.98
C THR A 103 -22.25 8.20 -1.73
N LEU A 104 -21.92 8.95 -0.68
CA LEU A 104 -22.75 9.07 0.52
C LEU A 104 -24.10 9.74 0.22
N VAL A 105 -24.10 10.87 -0.50
CA VAL A 105 -25.33 11.58 -0.87
C VAL A 105 -26.23 10.69 -1.72
N VAL A 106 -25.70 10.08 -2.78
CA VAL A 106 -26.46 9.17 -3.64
C VAL A 106 -26.96 7.96 -2.84
N GLY A 107 -26.14 7.38 -1.96
CA GLY A 107 -26.53 6.23 -1.14
C GLY A 107 -27.64 6.54 -0.13
N ILE A 108 -27.66 7.73 0.46
CA ILE A 108 -28.74 8.16 1.35
C ILE A 108 -30.00 8.50 0.54
N ALA A 109 -29.85 9.25 -0.55
CA ALA A 109 -30.96 9.69 -1.39
C ALA A 109 -31.65 8.53 -2.14
N SER A 110 -30.95 7.43 -2.40
CA SER A 110 -31.52 6.25 -3.07
C SER A 110 -32.52 5.46 -2.22
N HIS A 111 -32.62 5.75 -0.92
CA HIS A 111 -33.52 5.07 0.00
C HIS A 111 -34.72 5.96 0.34
N SER A 112 -35.94 5.47 0.08
CA SER A 112 -37.18 6.22 0.35
C SER A 112 -37.53 6.35 1.84
N ASN A 113 -36.87 5.59 2.72
CA ASN A 113 -37.16 5.57 4.15
C ASN A 113 -35.90 5.74 4.99
N LEU A 114 -35.80 6.89 5.68
CA LEU A 114 -34.66 7.23 6.56
C LEU A 114 -34.43 6.21 7.69
N LYS A 115 -35.46 5.50 8.16
CA LYS A 115 -35.30 4.42 9.16
C LYS A 115 -34.49 3.24 8.63
N GLN A 116 -34.50 3.02 7.31
CA GLN A 116 -33.67 1.97 6.71
C GLN A 116 -32.19 2.38 6.72
N VAL A 117 -31.90 3.63 6.38
CA VAL A 117 -30.54 4.20 6.42
C VAL A 117 -29.95 4.13 7.83
N GLY A 118 -30.71 4.54 8.86
CA GLY A 118 -30.26 4.45 10.25
C GLY A 118 -29.96 3.02 10.72
N ARG A 119 -30.77 2.04 10.30
CA ARG A 119 -30.54 0.61 10.61
C ARG A 119 -29.30 0.07 9.90
N MET A 120 -29.05 0.51 8.67
CA MET A 120 -27.85 0.16 7.94
C MET A 120 -26.62 0.76 8.63
N GLY A 121 -26.68 2.03 9.05
CA GLY A 121 -25.61 2.70 9.79
C GLY A 121 -25.20 1.95 11.06
N TRP A 122 -26.14 1.58 11.92
CA TRP A 122 -25.81 0.81 13.13
C TRP A 122 -25.20 -0.56 12.82
N LYS A 123 -25.74 -1.28 11.82
CA LYS A 123 -25.15 -2.54 11.37
C LYS A 123 -23.73 -2.36 10.84
N SER A 124 -23.47 -1.27 10.13
CA SER A 124 -22.13 -0.94 9.62
C SER A 124 -21.16 -0.61 10.76
N ILE A 125 -21.58 0.13 11.78
CA ILE A 125 -20.75 0.42 12.96
C ILE A 125 -20.40 -0.88 13.69
N LEU A 126 -21.40 -1.73 13.96
CA LEU A 126 -21.16 -3.01 14.62
C LEU A 126 -20.25 -3.91 13.79
N TYR A 127 -20.46 -3.96 12.47
CA TYR A 127 -19.60 -4.71 11.56
C TYR A 127 -18.17 -4.18 11.56
N PHE A 128 -18.00 -2.85 11.48
CA PHE A 128 -16.69 -2.20 11.51
C PHE A 128 -15.95 -2.55 12.79
N GLU A 129 -16.58 -2.37 13.95
CA GLU A 129 -15.97 -2.65 15.26
C GLU A 129 -15.54 -4.12 15.41
N VAL A 130 -16.39 -5.06 15.00
CA VAL A 130 -16.06 -6.50 15.06
C VAL A 130 -14.88 -6.82 14.14
N VAL A 131 -14.91 -6.33 12.91
CA VAL A 131 -13.86 -6.63 11.91
C VAL A 131 -12.53 -5.96 12.28
N THR A 132 -12.54 -4.72 12.74
CA THR A 132 -11.32 -4.02 13.19
C THR A 132 -10.75 -4.66 14.44
N THR A 133 -11.58 -5.06 15.41
CA THR A 133 -11.12 -5.79 16.60
C THR A 133 -10.46 -7.11 16.22
N LEU A 134 -11.08 -7.90 15.33
CA LEU A 134 -10.48 -9.14 14.83
C LEU A 134 -9.17 -8.87 14.08
N ALA A 135 -9.12 -7.83 13.24
CA ALA A 135 -7.90 -7.44 12.52
C ALA A 135 -6.77 -7.03 13.48
N LEU A 136 -7.09 -6.29 14.55
CA LEU A 136 -6.14 -5.90 15.59
C LEU A 136 -5.61 -7.11 16.36
N ILE A 137 -6.48 -8.06 16.73
CA ILE A 137 -6.07 -9.30 17.40
C ILE A 137 -5.11 -10.09 16.52
N ILE A 138 -5.44 -10.28 15.24
CA ILE A 138 -4.58 -10.98 14.28
C ILE A 138 -3.24 -10.24 14.14
N GLY A 139 -3.27 -8.92 13.92
CA GLY A 139 -2.06 -8.10 13.82
C GLY A 139 -1.17 -8.21 15.06
N LEU A 140 -1.79 -8.20 16.25
CA LEU A 140 -1.09 -8.34 17.53
C LEU A 140 -0.47 -9.73 17.68
N ILE A 141 -1.16 -10.79 17.29
CA ILE A 141 -0.61 -12.16 17.31
C ILE A 141 0.61 -12.25 16.38
N PHE A 142 0.48 -11.77 15.14
CA PHE A 142 1.56 -11.86 14.16
C PHE A 142 2.78 -11.01 14.54
N ILE A 143 2.61 -9.80 15.07
CA ILE A 143 3.74 -8.96 15.49
C ILE A 143 4.46 -9.59 16.69
N ASN A 144 3.73 -10.17 17.66
CA ASN A 144 4.34 -10.83 18.82
C ASN A 144 5.05 -12.13 18.43
N LEU A 145 4.54 -12.89 17.45
CA LEU A 145 5.19 -14.10 16.95
C LEU A 145 6.44 -13.81 16.11
N THR A 146 6.35 -12.84 15.19
CA THR A 146 7.47 -12.49 14.29
C THR A 146 8.50 -11.59 14.96
N GLN A 147 8.15 -10.96 16.09
CA GLN A 147 8.96 -9.94 16.77
C GLN A 147 9.45 -8.85 15.81
N ALA A 148 8.60 -8.49 14.83
CA ALA A 148 8.93 -7.51 13.80
C ALA A 148 9.29 -6.16 14.45
N GLY A 149 10.51 -5.69 14.20
CA GLY A 149 11.06 -4.44 14.75
C GLY A 149 12.22 -4.63 15.72
N VAL A 150 12.44 -5.84 16.25
CA VAL A 150 13.63 -6.13 17.06
C VAL A 150 14.88 -6.04 16.17
N GLY A 151 15.84 -5.20 16.57
CA GLY A 151 17.10 -4.98 15.84
C GLY A 151 17.09 -3.78 14.87
N ILE A 152 16.01 -3.01 14.79
CA ILE A 152 15.99 -1.76 14.01
C ILE A 152 16.70 -0.65 14.81
N GLU A 153 17.83 -0.17 14.32
CA GLU A 153 18.48 1.04 14.84
C GLU A 153 17.69 2.28 14.42
N VAL A 154 16.96 2.89 15.36
CA VAL A 154 16.19 4.10 15.09
C VAL A 154 17.13 5.30 14.92
N PRO A 155 17.09 6.02 13.78
CA PRO A 155 17.90 7.21 13.58
C PRO A 155 17.65 8.26 14.68
N LYS A 156 18.72 8.83 15.25
CA LYS A 156 18.64 9.83 16.34
C LYS A 156 17.77 11.05 16.00
N ALA A 157 17.63 11.39 14.71
CA ALA A 157 16.77 12.47 14.23
C ALA A 157 15.26 12.19 14.38
N LEU A 158 14.86 10.95 14.66
CA LEU A 158 13.47 10.59 14.97
C LEU A 158 13.20 10.54 16.48
N LEU A 159 14.24 10.70 17.31
CA LEU A 159 14.14 10.77 18.77
C LEU A 159 13.95 12.22 19.28
N THR A 160 13.96 13.20 18.37
CA THR A 160 13.59 14.58 18.70
C THR A 160 12.13 14.63 19.14
N GLU A 161 11.88 15.41 20.19
CA GLU A 161 10.61 15.52 20.92
C GLU A 161 9.39 15.47 19.98
N LEU A 162 8.49 14.53 20.26
CA LEU A 162 7.23 14.43 19.54
C LEU A 162 6.48 15.77 19.64
N PRO A 163 5.81 16.21 18.58
CA PRO A 163 5.00 17.42 18.64
C PRO A 163 3.99 17.28 19.80
N ASN A 164 3.92 18.31 20.65
CA ASN A 164 3.00 18.35 21.79
C ASN A 164 1.56 18.29 21.27
N VAL A 165 0.94 17.12 21.37
CA VAL A 165 -0.45 16.90 20.98
C VAL A 165 -1.31 17.20 22.21
N VAL A 166 -2.13 18.25 22.14
CA VAL A 166 -3.10 18.53 23.21
C VAL A 166 -4.05 17.33 23.29
N PRO A 167 -4.17 16.64 24.45
CA PRO A 167 -5.05 15.50 24.58
C PRO A 167 -6.50 15.97 24.38
N LYS A 168 -7.17 15.44 23.35
CA LYS A 168 -8.59 15.69 23.10
C LYS A 168 -9.43 14.87 24.06
N THR A 169 -10.48 15.47 24.60
CA THR A 169 -11.49 14.80 25.43
C THR A 169 -12.53 14.12 24.54
N TRP A 170 -13.33 13.20 25.08
CA TRP A 170 -14.39 12.52 24.32
C TRP A 170 -15.44 13.51 23.77
N GLN A 171 -15.66 14.64 24.46
CA GLN A 171 -16.54 15.71 23.99
C GLN A 171 -15.98 16.38 22.74
N ASP A 172 -14.66 16.63 22.70
CA ASP A 172 -14.00 17.25 21.55
C ASP A 172 -14.16 16.38 20.29
N HIS A 173 -14.12 15.06 20.45
CA HIS A 173 -14.39 14.13 19.35
C HIS A 173 -15.83 14.21 18.82
N ILE A 174 -16.83 14.43 19.69
CA ILE A 174 -18.21 14.61 19.24
C ILE A 174 -18.37 15.94 18.51
N ILE A 175 -17.72 17.00 19.00
CA ILE A 175 -17.75 18.33 18.37
C ILE A 175 -17.14 18.24 16.96
N ASP A 176 -16.02 17.54 16.80
CA ASP A 176 -15.35 17.35 15.51
C ASP A 176 -16.22 16.62 14.45
N ILE A 177 -17.24 15.85 14.86
CA ILE A 177 -18.20 15.22 13.93
C ILE A 177 -19.06 16.27 13.22
N PHE A 178 -19.32 17.41 13.87
CA PHE A 178 -20.15 18.48 13.34
C PHE A 178 -19.26 19.61 12.81
N PRO A 179 -18.99 19.64 11.49
CA PRO A 179 -18.03 20.59 10.94
C PRO A 179 -18.54 22.03 11.03
N GLU A 180 -17.68 22.96 11.43
CA GLU A 180 -17.96 24.40 11.35
C GLU A 180 -18.10 24.89 9.90
N ASN A 181 -17.38 24.26 8.96
CA ASN A 181 -17.43 24.55 7.53
C ASN A 181 -17.13 23.31 6.68
N ILE A 182 -18.06 22.98 5.77
CA ILE A 182 -17.96 21.79 4.89
C ILE A 182 -16.72 21.85 3.99
N ILE A 183 -16.45 23.02 3.39
CA ILE A 183 -15.31 23.20 2.47
C ILE A 183 -13.99 23.04 3.22
N LYS A 184 -13.90 23.63 4.42
CA LYS A 184 -12.71 23.49 5.28
C LYS A 184 -12.47 22.03 5.66
N SER A 185 -13.52 21.31 6.06
CA SER A 185 -13.43 19.90 6.47
C SER A 185 -12.99 19.01 5.31
N VAL A 186 -13.52 19.26 4.10
CA VAL A 186 -13.10 18.56 2.88
C VAL A 186 -11.64 18.86 2.48
N TYR A 187 -11.17 20.07 2.73
CA TYR A 187 -9.78 20.46 2.44
C TYR A 187 -8.77 19.83 3.42
N GLU A 188 -9.10 19.83 4.71
CA GLU A 188 -8.26 19.29 5.77
C GLU A 188 -8.21 17.75 5.72
N GLY A 189 -9.28 17.11 5.22
CA GLY A 189 -9.34 15.68 4.91
C GLY A 189 -10.20 14.92 5.89
#